data_AF-A0A1J4K5G2-F1
#
_entry.id   AF-A0A1J4K5G2-F1
#
_cell.length_a   1.000
_cell.length_b   1.000
_cell.length_c   1.000
_cell.angle_alpha   90.00
_cell.angle_beta   90.00
_cell.angle_gamma   90.00
#
_symmetry.space_group_name_H-M   'P 1'
#
loop_
_entity.id
_entity.type
_entity.pdbx_description
1 polymer ?
#
loop_
_entity_poly.entity_id
_entity_poly.type
_entity_poly.pdbx_seq_one_letter_code
_entity_poly.pdbx_strand_id
1 'polypeptide(L)'
;MEKIKILYQLAQQKNEQLIDENVRLRKILDGQREIIHELSESYNFEEWMEQTKINEEMEENLNSSIASSSAYLQSLLETPKQKKNQASDILKSILNDIQGQFMELCRICTDKGMLEVPITAIVDIEQQLNSFEDRLEENNHFPEKEEDKNQRKLIRNFHYQKVMDFLGEVLHKKSDSDSHEEEAETEK
;
A
#
# COMPACT_ATOMS: atom_id res chain seq x y z
N MET A 1 -76.50 -40.69 3.19
CA MET A 1 -75.96 -39.66 2.28
C MET A 1 -75.58 -38.35 2.99
N GLU A 2 -76.35 -37.88 3.98
CA GLU A 2 -76.02 -36.65 4.74
C GLU A 2 -74.65 -36.65 5.44
N LYS A 3 -74.27 -37.73 6.13
CA LYS A 3 -72.95 -37.82 6.80
C LYS A 3 -71.76 -37.64 5.84
N ILE A 4 -71.87 -38.13 4.59
CA ILE A 4 -70.82 -37.98 3.58
C ILE A 4 -70.74 -36.53 3.11
N LYS A 5 -71.89 -35.85 2.99
CA LYS A 5 -71.96 -34.42 2.63
C LYS A 5 -71.35 -33.53 3.71
N ILE A 6 -71.59 -33.84 4.99
CA ILE A 6 -71.00 -33.14 6.15
C ILE A 6 -69.49 -33.37 6.20
N LEU A 7 -69.01 -34.60 6.00
CA LEU A 7 -67.57 -34.92 5.97
C LEU A 7 -66.86 -34.20 4.82
N TYR A 8 -67.50 -34.12 3.64
CA TYR A 8 -66.97 -33.38 2.50
C TYR A 8 -66.87 -31.88 2.79
N GLN A 9 -67.91 -31.27 3.37
CA GLN A 9 -67.88 -29.86 3.77
C GLN A 9 -66.81 -29.57 4.83
N LEU A 10 -66.66 -30.46 5.82
CA LEU A 10 -65.63 -30.32 6.85
C LEU A 10 -64.21 -30.45 6.26
N ALA A 11 -64.02 -31.37 5.31
CA ALA A 11 -62.76 -31.55 4.60
C ALA A 11 -62.43 -30.33 3.73
N GLN A 12 -63.42 -29.75 3.05
CA GLN A 12 -63.27 -28.56 2.24
C GLN A 12 -62.89 -27.34 3.11
N GLN A 13 -63.59 -27.15 4.23
CA GLN A 13 -63.33 -26.05 5.16
C GLN A 13 -61.93 -26.17 5.79
N LYS A 14 -61.51 -27.39 6.14
CA LYS A 14 -60.14 -27.64 6.63
C LYS A 14 -59.09 -27.40 5.55
N ASN A 15 -59.39 -27.72 4.29
CA ASN A 15 -58.46 -27.48 3.18
C ASN A 15 -58.29 -25.98 2.89
N GLU A 16 -59.38 -25.21 2.93
CA GLU A 16 -59.33 -23.75 2.80
C GLU A 16 -58.48 -23.12 3.92
N GLN A 17 -58.65 -23.56 5.17
CA GLN A 17 -57.80 -23.13 6.29
C GLN A 17 -56.32 -23.44 6.06
N LEU A 18 -55.98 -24.62 5.54
CA LEU A 18 -54.60 -25.01 5.25
C LEU A 18 -53.98 -24.21 4.10
N ILE A 19 -54.80 -23.80 3.12
CA ILE A 19 -54.39 -22.93 2.01
C ILE A 19 -54.09 -21.54 2.55
N ASP A 20 -54.98 -20.97 3.36
CA ASP A 20 -54.78 -19.64 3.96
C ASP A 20 -53.55 -19.60 4.88
N GLU A 21 -53.36 -20.65 5.69
CA GLU A 21 -52.16 -20.80 6.53
C GLU A 21 -50.89 -20.87 5.67
N ASN A 22 -50.90 -21.60 4.55
CA ASN A 22 -49.77 -21.67 3.62
C ASN A 22 -49.44 -20.32 2.98
N VAL A 23 -50.47 -19.58 2.56
CA VAL A 23 -50.30 -18.24 1.98
C VAL A 23 -49.71 -17.30 3.03
N ARG A 24 -50.16 -17.38 4.29
CA ARG A 24 -49.60 -16.60 5.39
C ARG A 24 -48.14 -16.93 5.65
N LEU A 25 -47.80 -18.22 5.71
CA LEU A 25 -46.43 -18.69 5.94
C LEU A 25 -45.47 -18.25 4.82
N ARG A 26 -45.93 -18.27 3.56
CA ARG A 26 -45.14 -17.75 2.43
C ARG A 26 -44.85 -16.27 2.57
N LYS A 27 -45.84 -15.44 2.92
CA LYS A 27 -45.64 -14.00 3.16
C LYS A 27 -44.63 -13.74 4.28
N ILE A 28 -44.65 -14.54 5.35
CA ILE A 28 -43.68 -14.43 6.44
C ILE A 28 -42.27 -14.80 5.94
N LEU A 29 -42.15 -15.87 5.16
CA LEU A 29 -40.86 -16.30 4.60
C LEU A 29 -40.27 -15.24 3.66
N ASP A 30 -41.10 -14.64 2.81
CA ASP A 30 -40.69 -13.59 1.88
C ASP A 30 -40.20 -12.36 2.65
N GLY A 31 -40.94 -11.92 3.68
CA GLY A 31 -40.49 -10.83 4.56
C GLY A 31 -39.20 -11.15 5.33
N GLN A 32 -39.00 -12.40 5.76
CA GLN A 32 -37.73 -12.82 6.39
C GLN A 32 -36.56 -12.80 5.40
N ARG A 33 -36.78 -13.17 4.13
CA ARG A 33 -35.75 -13.10 3.10
C ARG A 33 -35.35 -11.67 2.80
N GLU A 34 -36.31 -10.76 2.74
CA GLU A 34 -36.07 -9.34 2.48
C GLU A 34 -35.28 -8.72 3.64
N ILE A 35 -35.63 -9.01 4.90
CA ILE A 35 -34.85 -8.58 6.07
C ILE A 35 -33.42 -9.14 6.04
N ILE A 36 -33.24 -10.41 5.68
CA ILE A 36 -31.90 -11.02 5.56
C ILE A 36 -31.09 -10.35 4.45
N HIS A 37 -31.73 -10.03 3.33
CA HIS A 37 -31.09 -9.32 2.22
C HIS A 37 -30.66 -7.92 2.64
N GLU A 38 -31.58 -7.14 3.21
CA GLU A 38 -31.29 -5.79 3.73
C GLU A 38 -30.19 -5.81 4.79
N LEU A 39 -30.19 -6.80 5.70
CA LEU A 39 -29.11 -6.97 6.68
C LEU A 39 -27.78 -7.32 5.98
N SER A 40 -27.79 -8.20 4.98
CA SER A 40 -26.57 -8.56 4.27
C SER A 40 -25.97 -7.40 3.47
N GLU A 41 -26.81 -6.53 2.90
CA GLU A 41 -26.37 -5.32 2.19
C GLU A 41 -26.02 -4.17 3.15
N SER A 42 -26.67 -4.11 4.30
CA SER A 42 -26.39 -3.12 5.36
C SER A 42 -25.06 -3.36 6.07
N TYR A 43 -24.55 -4.59 6.07
CA TYR A 43 -23.23 -4.87 6.60
C TYR A 43 -22.18 -4.53 5.54
N ASN A 44 -21.62 -3.32 5.62
CA ASN A 44 -20.40 -2.90 4.89
C ASN A 44 -19.16 -3.67 5.39
N PHE A 45 -19.25 -5.00 5.44
CA PHE A 45 -18.21 -5.89 5.93
C PHE A 45 -16.93 -5.77 5.10
N GLU A 46 -17.06 -5.60 3.79
CA GLU A 46 -15.94 -5.39 2.86
C GLU A 46 -15.19 -4.09 3.18
N GLU A 47 -15.91 -2.98 3.36
CA GLU A 47 -15.31 -1.67 3.67
C GLU A 47 -14.67 -1.66 5.07
N TRP A 48 -15.28 -2.33 6.03
CA TRP A 48 -14.72 -2.48 7.38
C TRP A 48 -13.47 -3.37 7.39
N MET A 49 -13.46 -4.43 6.59
CA MET A 49 -12.30 -5.32 6.45
C MET A 49 -11.13 -4.61 5.78
N GLU A 50 -11.41 -3.82 4.74
CA GLU A 50 -10.40 -2.99 4.07
C GLU A 50 -9.85 -1.90 5.00
N GLN A 51 -10.72 -1.22 5.77
CA GLN A 51 -10.26 -0.27 6.80
C GLN A 51 -9.42 -0.92 7.90
N THR A 52 -9.77 -2.15 8.31
CA THR A 52 -9.00 -2.89 9.32
C THR A 52 -7.61 -3.23 8.79
N LYS A 53 -7.52 -3.67 7.53
CA LYS A 53 -6.26 -3.99 6.87
C LYS A 53 -5.37 -2.75 6.68
N ILE A 54 -5.95 -1.63 6.28
CA ILE A 54 -5.23 -0.34 6.19
C ILE A 54 -4.70 0.08 7.57
N ASN A 55 -5.49 -0.09 8.64
CA ASN A 55 -5.04 0.22 9.99
C ASN A 55 -3.91 -0.71 10.47
N GLU A 56 -3.95 -2.00 10.15
CA GLU A 56 -2.88 -2.95 10.47
C GLU A 56 -1.58 -2.59 9.76
N GLU A 57 -1.63 -2.29 8.45
CA GLU A 57 -0.46 -1.82 7.70
C GLU A 57 0.08 -0.49 8.24
N MET A 58 -0.80 0.41 8.68
CA MET A 58 -0.41 1.67 9.28
C MET A 58 0.26 1.47 10.65
N GLU A 59 -0.25 0.55 11.49
CA GLU A 59 0.39 0.18 12.77
C GLU A 59 1.76 -0.47 12.57
N GLU A 60 1.91 -1.34 11.57
CA GLU A 60 3.20 -1.97 11.25
C GLU A 60 4.24 -0.92 10.81
N ASN A 61 3.84 0.02 9.95
CA ASN A 61 4.68 1.14 9.52
C ASN A 61 5.05 2.08 10.68
N LEU A 62 4.11 2.34 11.59
CA LEU A 62 4.36 3.16 12.78
C LEU A 62 5.35 2.46 13.73
N ASN A 63 5.19 1.16 13.96
CA ASN A 63 6.08 0.35 14.78
C ASN A 63 7.50 0.29 14.19
N SER A 64 7.61 0.14 12.87
CA SER A 64 8.90 0.20 12.15
C SER A 64 9.57 1.57 12.29
N SER A 65 8.79 2.66 12.18
CA SER A 65 9.28 4.02 12.37
C SER A 65 9.73 4.29 13.81
N ILE A 66 9.01 3.76 14.81
CA ILE A 66 9.37 3.85 16.22
C ILE A 66 10.64 3.05 16.49
N ALA A 67 10.75 1.82 15.97
CA ALA A 67 11.95 1.00 16.10
C ALA A 67 13.16 1.71 15.49
N SER A 68 13.03 2.26 14.28
CA SER A 68 14.09 3.04 13.61
C SER A 68 14.48 4.29 14.39
N SER A 69 13.50 5.04 14.90
CA SER A 69 13.73 6.24 15.71
C SER A 69 14.39 5.91 17.04
N SER A 70 13.99 4.82 17.70
CA SER A 70 14.62 4.36 18.94
C SER A 70 16.06 3.88 18.71
N ALA A 71 16.33 3.17 17.61
CA ALA A 71 17.68 2.75 17.23
C ALA A 71 18.57 3.96 16.93
N TYR A 72 18.03 5.00 16.29
CA TYR A 72 18.73 6.26 16.05
C TYR A 72 19.05 7.00 17.34
N LEU A 73 18.07 7.15 18.24
CA LEU A 73 18.28 7.76 19.56
C LEU A 73 19.27 6.96 20.41
N GLN A 74 19.21 5.62 20.34
CA GLN A 74 20.18 4.75 21.00
C GLN A 74 21.58 4.91 20.40
N SER A 75 21.70 5.06 19.09
CA SER A 75 22.97 5.37 18.42
C SER A 75 23.54 6.75 18.80
N LEU A 76 22.69 7.72 19.14
CA LEU A 76 23.14 9.04 19.64
C LEU A 76 23.59 8.98 21.10
N LEU A 77 22.93 8.15 21.91
CA LEU A 77 23.27 7.93 23.32
C LEU A 77 24.49 7.02 23.50
N GLU A 78 24.67 6.03 22.62
CA GLU A 78 25.87 5.22 22.52
C GLU A 78 26.97 6.03 21.84
N THR A 79 27.55 6.99 22.58
CA THR A 79 28.74 7.71 22.13
C THR A 79 29.83 6.66 21.84
N PRO A 80 30.24 6.45 20.58
CA PRO A 80 31.27 5.48 20.30
C PRO A 80 32.55 5.99 20.95
N LYS A 81 33.13 5.21 21.87
CA LYS A 81 34.54 5.38 22.22
C LYS A 81 35.28 5.39 20.90
N GLN A 82 35.89 6.52 20.54
CA GLN A 82 36.65 6.72 19.32
C GLN A 82 37.71 5.61 19.19
N LYS A 83 37.33 4.48 18.59
CA LYS A 83 38.28 3.64 17.89
C LYS A 83 38.59 4.41 16.62
N LYS A 84 39.88 4.59 16.35
CA LYS A 84 40.38 5.08 15.07
C LYS A 84 39.91 4.12 13.97
N ASN A 85 38.66 4.24 13.55
CA ASN A 85 38.16 3.58 12.36
C ASN A 85 38.88 4.27 11.21
N GLN A 86 39.70 3.51 10.49
CA GLN A 86 40.31 4.01 9.27
C GLN A 86 39.15 4.32 8.33
N ALA A 87 39.13 5.51 7.71
CA ALA A 87 38.09 5.91 6.75
C ALA A 87 37.84 4.83 5.66
N SER A 88 38.85 4.00 5.39
CA SER A 88 38.76 2.81 4.52
C SER A 88 37.71 1.79 4.96
N ASP A 89 37.53 1.53 6.25
CA ASP A 89 36.57 0.53 6.74
C ASP A 89 35.13 1.05 6.66
N ILE A 90 34.95 2.35 6.91
CA ILE A 90 33.66 3.05 6.74
C ILE A 90 33.26 3.04 5.26
N LEU A 91 34.18 3.41 4.36
CA LEU A 91 33.92 3.39 2.92
C LEU A 91 33.64 1.98 2.39
N LYS A 92 34.36 0.95 2.87
CA LYS A 92 34.09 -0.44 2.51
C LYS A 92 32.71 -0.90 2.96
N SER A 93 32.27 -0.51 4.16
CA SER A 93 30.93 -0.81 4.65
C SER A 93 29.87 -0.17 3.75
N ILE A 94 30.00 1.13 3.49
CA ILE A 94 29.04 1.88 2.65
C ILE A 94 28.98 1.28 1.24
N LEU A 95 30.13 0.96 0.64
CA LEU A 95 30.19 0.36 -0.69
C LEU A 95 29.50 -1.00 -0.73
N ASN A 96 29.74 -1.85 0.28
CA ASN A 96 29.10 -3.16 0.38
C ASN A 96 27.59 -3.03 0.58
N ASP A 97 27.13 -2.06 1.36
CA ASP A 97 25.71 -1.80 1.58
C ASP A 97 25.02 -1.37 0.28
N ILE A 98 25.60 -0.43 -0.47
CA ILE A 98 25.10 0.01 -1.76
C ILE A 98 25.07 -1.15 -2.77
N GLN A 99 26.15 -1.94 -2.82
CA GLN A 99 26.19 -3.12 -3.69
C GLN A 99 25.11 -4.13 -3.32
N GLY A 100 24.86 -4.34 -2.02
CA GLY A 100 23.77 -5.17 -1.52
C GLY A 100 22.40 -4.66 -1.98
N GLN A 101 22.16 -3.35 -1.90
CA GLN A 101 20.91 -2.73 -2.34
C GLN A 101 20.68 -2.88 -3.84
N PHE A 102 21.70 -2.67 -4.68
CA PHE A 102 21.58 -2.90 -6.11
C PHE A 102 21.30 -4.37 -6.45
N MET A 103 21.99 -5.30 -5.78
CA MET A 103 21.77 -6.73 -5.99
C MET A 103 20.37 -7.16 -5.56
N GLU A 104 19.87 -6.66 -4.43
CA GLU A 104 18.52 -6.94 -3.96
C GLU A 104 17.46 -6.33 -4.88
N LEU A 105 17.69 -5.11 -5.36
CA LEU A 105 16.80 -4.46 -6.32
C LEU A 105 16.75 -5.22 -7.65
N CYS A 106 17.89 -5.69 -8.16
CA CYS A 106 17.94 -6.56 -9.34
C CYS A 106 17.23 -7.89 -9.09
N ARG A 107 17.38 -8.48 -7.89
CA ARG A 107 16.67 -9.70 -7.50
C ARG A 107 15.16 -9.49 -7.49
N ILE A 108 14.67 -8.43 -6.85
CA ILE A 108 13.25 -8.08 -6.81
C ILE A 108 12.68 -7.87 -8.22
N CYS A 109 13.43 -7.20 -9.11
CA CYS A 109 13.00 -7.00 -10.50
C CYS A 109 12.95 -8.33 -11.26
N THR A 110 13.95 -9.20 -11.07
CA THR A 110 13.99 -10.53 -11.68
C THR A 110 12.86 -11.42 -11.19
N ASP A 111 12.60 -11.44 -9.88
CA ASP A 111 11.53 -12.24 -9.25
C ASP A 111 10.13 -11.80 -9.72
N LYS A 112 9.96 -10.50 -10.02
CA LYS A 112 8.73 -9.93 -10.59
C LYS A 112 8.66 -10.02 -12.12
N GLY A 113 9.67 -10.57 -12.79
CA GLY A 113 9.74 -10.65 -14.25
C GLY A 113 9.88 -9.29 -14.95
N MET A 114 10.30 -8.25 -14.23
CA MET A 114 10.48 -6.91 -14.76
C MET A 114 11.90 -6.76 -15.34
N LEU A 115 11.98 -6.33 -16.60
CA LEU A 115 13.25 -5.99 -17.26
C LEU A 115 13.70 -4.55 -16.96
N GLU A 116 12.78 -3.72 -16.45
CA GLU A 116 13.01 -2.32 -16.14
C GLU A 116 12.99 -2.12 -14.61
N VAL A 117 13.96 -1.32 -14.13
CA VAL A 117 14.04 -0.94 -12.73
C VAL A 117 13.23 0.34 -12.50
N PRO A 118 12.34 0.39 -11.50
CA PRO A 118 11.66 1.63 -11.13
C PRO A 118 12.67 2.74 -10.78
N ILE A 119 12.58 3.87 -11.47
CA ILE A 119 13.47 5.02 -11.24
C ILE A 119 13.36 5.55 -9.79
N THR A 120 12.19 5.41 -9.15
CA THR A 120 11.98 5.77 -7.75
C THR A 120 12.90 5.01 -6.80
N ALA A 121 13.09 3.71 -7.04
CA ALA A 121 13.96 2.88 -6.22
C ALA A 121 15.45 3.24 -6.40
N ILE A 122 15.84 3.77 -7.57
CA ILE A 122 17.18 4.32 -7.79
C ILE A 122 17.36 5.66 -7.07
N VAL A 123 16.34 6.52 -7.09
CA VAL A 123 16.33 7.80 -6.36
C VAL A 123 16.44 7.59 -4.84
N ASP A 124 15.82 6.54 -4.30
CA ASP A 124 15.93 6.19 -2.89
C ASP A 124 17.38 5.81 -2.51
N ILE A 125 18.04 5.00 -3.34
CA ILE A 125 19.47 4.65 -3.15
C ILE A 125 20.34 5.91 -3.23
N GLU A 126 20.04 6.83 -4.16
CA GLU A 126 20.76 8.10 -4.29
C GLU A 126 20.57 9.00 -3.06
N GLN A 127 19.37 9.09 -2.49
CA GLN A 127 19.13 9.84 -1.26
C GLN A 127 19.88 9.25 -0.06
N GLN A 128 19.94 7.92 0.04
CA GLN A 128 20.71 7.26 1.10
C GLN A 128 22.22 7.56 0.94
N LEU A 129 22.74 7.53 -0.28
CA LEU A 129 24.10 7.96 -0.60
C LEU A 129 24.38 9.40 -0.15
N ASN A 130 23.48 10.33 -0.47
CA ASN A 130 23.59 11.72 -0.04
C ASN A 130 23.59 11.86 1.49
N SER A 131 22.77 11.07 2.19
CA SER A 131 22.74 11.06 3.66
C SER A 131 24.05 10.54 4.27
N PHE A 132 24.74 9.59 3.62
CA PHE A 132 26.05 9.14 4.06
C PHE A 132 27.11 10.24 3.91
N GLU A 133 27.09 10.98 2.80
CA GLU A 133 27.99 12.13 2.62
C GLU A 133 27.77 13.19 3.69
N ASP A 134 26.52 13.54 3.97
CA ASP A 134 26.18 14.54 4.99
C ASP A 134 26.64 14.06 6.40
N ARG A 135 26.52 12.75 6.71
CA ARG A 135 27.04 12.16 7.96
C ARG A 135 28.58 12.14 8.03
N LEU A 136 29.28 11.98 6.91
CA LEU A 136 30.74 12.05 6.86
C LEU A 136 31.24 13.49 7.07
N GLU A 137 30.47 14.47 6.59
CA GLU A 137 30.68 15.90 6.82
C GLU A 137 30.50 16.26 8.31
N GLU A 138 29.36 15.88 8.92
CA GLU A 138 29.05 16.17 10.33
C GLU A 138 30.08 15.58 11.31
N ASN A 139 30.65 14.41 10.96
CA ASN A 139 31.66 13.76 11.78
C ASN A 139 33.07 14.35 11.60
N ASN A 140 33.28 15.39 10.78
CA ASN A 140 34.60 15.90 10.39
C ASN A 140 35.52 14.86 9.73
N HIS A 141 34.94 13.81 9.12
CA HIS A 141 35.70 12.76 8.40
C HIS A 141 35.82 13.07 6.90
N PHE A 142 35.27 14.21 6.46
CA PHE A 142 35.31 14.69 5.08
C PHE A 142 36.02 16.06 5.00
N PRO A 143 37.37 16.08 4.91
CA PRO A 143 38.12 17.32 4.78
C PRO A 143 38.00 17.87 3.35
N GLU A 144 36.90 18.55 3.07
CA GLU A 144 36.62 19.21 1.79
C GLU A 144 36.84 20.73 1.93
N LYS A 145 37.28 21.42 0.87
CA LYS A 145 37.34 22.89 0.85
C LYS A 145 35.91 23.43 0.71
N GLU A 146 35.62 24.58 1.32
CA GLU A 146 34.29 25.21 1.24
C GLU A 146 33.81 25.48 -0.20
N GLU A 147 34.73 25.74 -1.14
CA GLU A 147 34.39 25.87 -2.57
C GLU A 147 33.90 24.55 -3.19
N ASP A 148 34.60 23.45 -2.92
CA ASP A 148 34.29 22.12 -3.45
C ASP A 148 32.95 21.62 -2.87
N LYS A 149 32.72 21.87 -1.58
CA LYS A 149 31.46 21.59 -0.89
C LYS A 149 30.26 22.32 -1.50
N ASN A 150 30.42 23.61 -1.80
CA ASN A 150 29.36 24.40 -2.42
C ASN A 150 29.08 23.94 -3.86
N GLN A 151 30.10 23.57 -4.61
CA GLN A 151 29.93 22.97 -5.94
C GLN A 151 29.18 21.64 -5.86
N ARG A 152 29.57 20.74 -4.94
CA ARG A 152 28.89 19.45 -4.72
C ARG A 152 27.40 19.64 -4.41
N LYS A 153 27.06 20.55 -3.48
CA LYS A 153 25.66 20.87 -3.14
C LYS A 153 24.89 21.43 -4.33
N LEU A 154 25.51 22.27 -5.15
CA LEU A 154 24.88 22.85 -6.34
C LEU A 154 24.60 21.80 -7.41
N ILE A 155 25.56 20.89 -7.68
CA ILE A 155 25.39 19.77 -8.59
C ILE A 155 24.30 18.82 -8.10
N ARG A 156 24.30 18.49 -6.80
CA ARG A 156 23.28 17.65 -6.16
C ARG A 156 21.88 18.24 -6.34
N ASN A 157 21.71 19.52 -6.03
CA ASN A 157 20.41 20.20 -6.16
C ASN A 157 19.96 20.28 -7.62
N PHE A 158 20.88 20.52 -8.55
CA PHE A 158 20.58 20.53 -9.98
C PHE A 158 20.14 19.14 -10.48
N HIS A 159 20.83 18.08 -10.06
CA HIS A 159 20.46 16.70 -10.39
C HIS A 159 19.07 16.35 -9.85
N TYR A 160 18.82 16.63 -8.57
CA TYR A 160 17.54 16.40 -7.93
C TYR A 160 16.40 17.12 -8.66
N GLN A 161 16.58 18.41 -9.00
CA GLN A 161 15.58 19.17 -9.75
C GLN A 161 15.27 18.52 -11.09
N LYS A 162 16.31 18.11 -11.83
CA LYS A 162 16.15 17.46 -13.14
C LYS A 162 15.41 16.13 -13.06
N VAL A 163 15.67 15.33 -12.03
CA VAL A 163 14.97 14.06 -11.80
C VAL A 163 13.51 14.31 -11.46
N MET A 164 13.21 15.32 -10.63
CA MET A 164 11.84 15.68 -10.28
C MET A 164 11.08 16.26 -11.47
N ASP A 165 11.71 17.09 -12.29
CA ASP A 165 11.13 17.60 -13.53
C ASP A 165 10.79 16.44 -14.49
N PHE A 166 11.70 15.47 -14.65
CA PHE A 166 11.45 14.26 -15.44
C PHE A 166 10.29 13.43 -14.90
N LEU A 167 10.24 13.20 -13.58
CA LEU A 167 9.13 12.48 -12.94
C LEU A 167 7.79 13.21 -13.14
N GLY A 168 7.79 14.54 -13.03
CA GLY A 168 6.62 15.38 -13.29
C GLY A 168 6.13 15.26 -14.75
N GLU A 169 7.04 15.32 -15.72
CA GLU A 169 6.71 15.16 -17.14
C GLU A 169 6.16 13.76 -17.46
N VAL A 170 6.74 12.71 -16.87
CA VAL A 170 6.27 11.32 -17.05
C VAL A 170 4.87 11.12 -16.43
N LEU A 171 4.60 11.75 -15.30
CA LEU A 171 3.29 11.70 -14.63
C LEU A 171 2.22 12.43 -15.47
N HIS A 172 2.54 13.63 -15.97
CA HIS A 172 1.62 14.43 -16.80
C HIS A 172 1.38 13.83 -18.20
N LYS A 173 2.38 13.16 -18.80
CA LYS A 173 2.16 12.44 -20.06
C LYS A 173 1.22 11.25 -19.93
N LYS A 174 1.12 10.65 -18.74
CA LYS A 174 0.20 9.53 -18.50
C LYS A 174 -1.26 10.00 -18.41
N SER A 175 -1.51 11.19 -17.85
CA SER A 175 -2.87 11.75 -17.76
C SER A 175 -3.45 12.18 -19.11
N ASP A 176 -2.61 12.59 -20.06
CA ASP A 176 -3.06 12.99 -21.41
C ASP A 176 -3.25 11.79 -22.36
N SER A 177 -2.67 10.63 -22.03
CA SER A 177 -2.81 9.39 -22.80
C SER A 177 -4.12 8.66 -22.53
N ASP A 178 -4.61 8.68 -21.28
CA ASP A 178 -5.86 8.01 -20.90
C ASP A 178 -7.12 8.76 -21.40
N SER A 179 -7.01 10.05 -21.73
CA SER A 179 -8.12 10.84 -22.29
C SER A 179 -8.41 10.60 -23.78
N HIS A 180 -7.61 9.77 -24.46
CA HIS A 180 -7.78 9.51 -25.90
C HIS A 180 -8.19 8.07 -26.26
N GLU A 181 -8.25 7.14 -25.31
CA GLU A 181 -8.66 5.75 -25.58
C GLU A 181 -10.17 5.50 -25.39
N GLU A 182 -10.90 6.32 -24.64
CA GLU A 182 -12.36 6.12 -24.44
C GLU A 182 -13.25 6.58 -25.61
N GLU A 183 -12.76 7.41 -26.54
CA GLU A 183 -13.56 7.88 -27.68
C GLU A 183 -13.51 6.94 -28.92
N ALA A 184 -12.68 5.90 -28.91
CA ALA A 184 -12.47 5.06 -30.11
C ALA A 184 -13.33 3.78 -30.19
N GLU A 185 -14.06 3.39 -29.14
CA GLU A 185 -14.84 2.14 -29.13
C GLU A 185 -16.37 2.32 -29.29
N THR A 186 -16.88 3.55 -29.48
CA THR A 186 -18.34 3.79 -29.63
C THR A 186 -18.83 4.03 -31.07
N GLU A 187 -17.98 3.85 -32.08
CA GLU A 187 -18.41 3.87 -33.49
C GLU A 187 -17.94 2.62 -34.26
N LYS A 188 -18.58 1.47 -34.02
CA LYS A 188 -18.77 0.41 -35.04
C LYS A 188 -20.10 -0.33 -34.87
#